data_AF-A0A2M8DTI2-F1
#
_entry.id   AF-A0A2M8DTI2-F1
#
_cell.length_a   1.000
_cell.length_b   1.000
_cell.length_c   1.000
_cell.angle_alpha   90.00
_cell.angle_beta   90.00
_cell.angle_gamma   90.00
#
_symmetry.space_group_name_H-M   'P 1'
#
loop_
_entity.id
_entity.type
_entity.pdbx_description
1 polymer ?
#
loop_
_entity_poly.entity_id
_entity_poly.type
_entity_poly.pdbx_seq_one_letter_code
_entity_poly.pdbx_strand_id
1 'polypeptide(L)'
;MKPLRLWAVLCLICTLVGCGIGGFWMTGDPSAGKDIKPYIAYWQKDGVTEEERLADWVACGGNENGTFSWKVKEQFSGESDEQTRTRQSFDFQRCVLRAGYRYTGNCSSDWAKTQPYCGAP
;
A
#
# COMPACT_ATOMS: atom_id res chain seq x y z
N MET A 1 -27.93 42.34 37.21
CA MET A 1 -27.37 42.41 35.84
C MET A 1 -27.39 41.01 35.24
N LYS A 2 -27.84 40.89 33.99
CA LYS A 2 -28.50 39.72 33.38
C LYS A 2 -27.51 38.59 33.01
N PRO A 3 -27.47 37.44 33.72
CA PRO A 3 -26.61 36.31 33.33
C PRO A 3 -27.14 35.59 32.07
N LEU A 4 -28.43 35.75 31.78
CA LEU A 4 -29.12 35.15 30.62
C LEU A 4 -28.58 35.66 29.27
N ARG A 5 -28.01 36.87 29.23
CA ARG A 5 -27.43 37.45 28.01
C ARG A 5 -26.07 36.85 27.66
N LEU A 6 -25.27 36.44 28.64
CA LEU A 6 -23.96 35.83 28.41
C LEU A 6 -24.07 34.43 27.80
N TRP A 7 -25.05 33.65 28.26
CA TRP A 7 -25.26 32.29 27.76
C TRP A 7 -25.77 32.27 26.31
N ALA A 8 -26.64 33.21 25.96
CA ALA A 8 -27.13 33.36 24.58
C ALA A 8 -26.00 33.74 23.60
N VAL A 9 -25.06 34.59 24.02
CA VAL A 9 -23.89 34.97 23.22
C VAL A 9 -22.91 33.80 23.08
N LEU A 10 -22.72 33.01 24.15
CA LEU A 10 -21.84 31.83 24.12
C LEU A 10 -22.35 30.75 23.15
N CYS A 11 -23.66 30.47 23.14
CA CYS A 11 -24.26 29.52 22.20
C CYS A 11 -24.17 30.00 20.74
N LEU A 12 -24.28 31.31 20.49
CA LEU A 12 -24.17 31.90 19.15
C LEU A 12 -22.73 31.84 18.60
N ILE A 13 -21.72 31.91 19.47
CA ILE A 13 -20.31 31.75 19.07
C ILE A 13 -20.03 30.28 18.70
N CYS A 14 -20.58 29.32 19.45
CA CYS A 14 -20.40 27.89 19.16
C CYS A 14 -20.99 27.45 17.81
N THR A 15 -22.09 28.07 17.35
CA THR A 15 -22.66 27.76 16.02
C THR A 15 -21.88 28.38 14.87
N LEU A 16 -21.13 29.47 15.10
CA LEU A 16 -20.30 30.11 14.08
C LEU A 16 -18.95 29.41 13.85
N VAL A 17 -18.39 28.74 14.87
CA VAL A 17 -17.16 27.92 14.73
C VAL A 17 -17.43 26.49 14.24
N GLY A 18 -18.69 26.11 14.04
CA GLY A 18 -19.07 24.82 13.47
C GLY A 18 -18.77 24.65 11.98
N CYS A 19 -18.48 25.75 11.26
CA CYS A 19 -18.14 25.72 9.83
C CYS A 19 -16.62 25.59 9.62
N GLY A 20 -16.03 24.51 10.13
CA GLY A 20 -14.58 24.26 10.00
C GLY A 20 -14.16 22.79 10.05
N ILE A 21 -15.06 21.88 10.45
CA ILE A 21 -14.77 20.43 10.56
C ILE A 21 -15.03 19.69 9.23
N GLY A 22 -15.32 20.41 8.13
CA GLY A 22 -15.55 19.81 6.81
C GLY A 22 -14.34 19.76 5.87
N GLY A 23 -13.12 19.91 6.39
CA GLY A 23 -11.93 20.16 5.57
C GLY A 23 -11.35 18.96 4.80
N PHE A 24 -11.90 17.74 4.92
CA PHE A 24 -11.29 16.54 4.33
C PHE A 24 -12.11 15.82 3.26
N TRP A 25 -13.40 16.16 3.08
CA TRP A 25 -14.23 15.55 2.03
C TRP A 25 -14.24 16.35 0.71
N MET A 26 -13.75 17.60 0.71
CA MET A 26 -13.63 18.42 -0.51
C MET A 26 -12.28 18.29 -1.21
N THR A 27 -11.33 17.54 -0.65
CA THR A 27 -9.95 17.43 -1.17
C THR A 27 -9.80 16.42 -2.31
N GLY A 28 -10.92 15.96 -2.88
CA GLY A 28 -10.94 14.91 -3.91
C GLY A 28 -10.33 13.59 -3.41
N ASP A 29 -10.46 12.52 -4.20
CA ASP A 29 -9.61 11.37 -3.99
C ASP A 29 -8.17 11.79 -4.38
N PRO A 30 -7.17 11.74 -3.47
CA PRO A 30 -5.77 12.04 -3.80
C PRO A 30 -5.16 11.08 -4.83
N SER A 31 -5.92 10.06 -5.23
CA SER A 31 -5.62 9.09 -6.29
C SER A 31 -6.26 9.46 -7.63
N ALA A 32 -7.20 10.41 -7.67
CA ALA A 32 -7.83 10.87 -8.92
C ALA A 32 -6.76 11.48 -9.84
N GLY A 33 -6.55 10.85 -11.00
CA GLY A 33 -5.54 11.25 -11.98
C GLY A 33 -4.15 10.65 -11.78
N LYS A 34 -3.93 9.79 -10.77
CA LYS A 34 -2.69 9.00 -10.65
C LYS A 34 -2.85 7.67 -11.40
N ASP A 35 -1.97 7.43 -12.35
CA ASP A 35 -1.81 6.12 -13.01
C ASP A 35 -1.22 5.12 -12.01
N ILE A 36 -2.06 4.48 -11.19
CA ILE A 36 -1.65 3.47 -10.23
C ILE A 36 -1.46 2.16 -10.98
N LYS A 37 -0.20 1.86 -11.29
CA LYS A 37 0.17 0.60 -11.94
C LYS A 37 0.12 -0.56 -10.93
N PRO A 38 -0.34 -1.76 -11.35
CA PRO A 38 -0.29 -2.94 -10.50
C PRO A 38 1.16 -3.31 -10.18
N TYR A 39 1.37 -4.05 -9.09
CA TYR A 39 2.72 -4.32 -8.58
C TYR A 39 3.61 -5.05 -9.60
N ILE A 40 3.03 -5.97 -10.39
CA ILE A 40 3.69 -6.68 -11.49
C ILE A 40 4.33 -5.74 -12.54
N ALA A 41 3.79 -4.53 -12.72
CA ALA A 41 4.29 -3.59 -13.73
C ALA A 41 5.69 -3.03 -13.40
N TYR A 42 6.12 -3.15 -12.14
CA TYR A 42 7.45 -2.75 -11.68
C TYR A 42 8.48 -3.88 -11.81
N TRP A 43 8.13 -4.98 -12.47
CA TRP A 43 9.03 -6.12 -12.68
C TRP A 43 9.21 -6.35 -14.17
N GLN A 44 10.48 -6.40 -14.61
CA GLN A 44 10.86 -6.52 -16.01
C GLN A 44 11.82 -7.68 -16.22
N LYS A 45 11.61 -8.40 -17.31
CA LYS A 45 12.47 -9.46 -17.83
C LYS A 45 12.45 -9.31 -19.35
N ASP A 46 13.61 -9.40 -19.99
CA ASP A 46 13.69 -9.22 -21.43
C ASP A 46 13.13 -10.45 -22.16
N GLY A 47 12.41 -10.21 -23.26
CA GLY A 47 11.95 -11.26 -24.16
C GLY A 47 10.75 -12.08 -23.66
N VAL A 48 10.02 -11.63 -22.63
CA VAL A 48 8.77 -12.28 -22.18
C VAL A 48 7.54 -11.47 -22.58
N THR A 49 6.44 -12.16 -22.88
CA THR A 49 5.13 -11.51 -23.11
C THR A 49 4.46 -11.12 -21.79
N GLU A 50 3.36 -10.37 -21.87
CA GLU A 50 2.61 -10.00 -20.66
C GLU A 50 1.96 -11.22 -19.99
N GLU A 51 1.51 -12.19 -20.80
CA GLU A 51 0.91 -13.44 -20.35
C GLU A 51 1.95 -14.34 -19.65
N GLU A 52 3.16 -14.45 -20.22
CA GLU A 52 4.26 -15.18 -19.59
C GLU A 52 4.67 -14.53 -18.27
N ARG A 53 4.75 -13.19 -18.24
CA ARG A 53 5.01 -12.44 -17.00
C ARG A 53 3.94 -12.69 -15.95
N LEU A 54 2.67 -12.72 -16.34
CA LEU A 54 1.57 -13.02 -15.43
C LEU A 54 1.63 -14.48 -14.94
N ALA A 55 1.96 -15.43 -15.80
CA ALA A 55 2.12 -16.83 -15.44
C ALA A 55 3.26 -17.02 -14.41
N ASP A 56 4.42 -16.41 -14.66
CA ASP A 56 5.56 -16.41 -13.72
C ASP A 56 5.19 -15.74 -12.38
N TRP A 57 4.45 -14.63 -12.44
CA TRP A 57 3.96 -13.91 -11.26
C TRP A 57 3.07 -14.77 -10.38
N VAL A 58 2.08 -15.43 -10.99
CA VAL A 58 1.14 -16.33 -10.31
C VAL A 58 1.87 -17.56 -9.77
N ALA A 59 2.83 -18.11 -10.53
CA ALA A 59 3.66 -19.23 -10.09
C ALA A 59 4.47 -18.90 -8.82
N CYS A 60 4.86 -17.63 -8.62
CA CYS A 60 5.50 -17.16 -7.40
C CYS A 60 4.53 -16.86 -6.24
N GLY A 61 3.22 -17.04 -6.43
CA GLY A 61 2.19 -16.77 -5.41
C GLY A 61 1.53 -15.39 -5.52
N GLY A 62 1.78 -14.66 -6.62
CA GLY A 62 1.06 -13.44 -6.96
C GLY A 62 -0.38 -13.70 -7.37
N ASN A 63 -1.21 -12.65 -7.36
CA ASN A 63 -2.60 -12.72 -7.80
C ASN A 63 -2.71 -12.46 -9.31
N GLU A 64 -3.76 -12.99 -9.94
CA GLU A 64 -4.04 -12.87 -11.39
C GLU A 64 -4.23 -11.42 -11.87
N ASN A 65 -4.53 -10.50 -10.96
CA ASN A 65 -4.62 -9.07 -11.25
C ASN A 65 -3.27 -8.32 -11.12
N GLY A 66 -2.15 -9.04 -11.02
CA GLY A 66 -0.81 -8.45 -10.91
C GLY A 66 -0.49 -7.84 -9.55
N THR A 67 -1.30 -8.14 -8.52
CA THR A 67 -1.02 -7.75 -7.13
C THR A 67 -0.38 -8.89 -6.35
N PHE A 68 0.07 -8.61 -5.12
CA PHE A 68 0.50 -9.61 -4.16
C PHE A 68 -0.27 -9.40 -2.85
N SER A 69 -0.80 -10.47 -2.28
CA SER A 69 -1.41 -10.48 -0.95
C SER A 69 -0.90 -11.69 -0.17
N TRP A 70 -0.45 -11.43 1.06
CA TRP A 70 -0.04 -12.50 1.96
C TRP A 70 -1.25 -13.36 2.34
N LYS A 71 -1.02 -14.64 2.53
CA LYS A 71 -2.01 -15.67 2.83
C LYS A 71 -2.06 -15.87 4.35
N VAL A 72 -3.12 -15.35 4.98
CA VAL A 72 -3.32 -15.45 6.44
C VAL A 72 -3.33 -16.90 6.93
N LYS A 73 -3.86 -17.82 6.11
CA LYS A 73 -3.95 -19.25 6.45
C LYS A 73 -2.60 -19.97 6.48
N GLU A 74 -1.53 -19.35 5.99
CA GLU A 74 -0.17 -19.91 5.95
C GLU A 74 0.74 -19.31 7.04
N GLN A 75 0.15 -18.67 8.05
CA GLN A 75 0.81 -18.24 9.27
C GLN A 75 1.28 -19.45 10.07
N PHE A 76 2.56 -19.47 10.45
CA PHE A 76 3.06 -20.51 11.33
C PHE A 76 2.61 -20.27 12.77
N SER A 77 2.51 -21.37 13.54
CA SER A 77 2.21 -21.28 14.97
C SER A 77 3.28 -20.45 15.69
N GLY A 78 2.87 -19.40 16.38
CA GLY A 78 3.76 -18.49 17.11
C GLY A 78 4.34 -17.33 16.30
N GLU A 79 4.08 -17.25 14.98
CA GLU A 79 4.41 -16.04 14.19
C GLU A 79 3.37 -14.95 14.45
N SER A 80 3.82 -13.69 14.51
CA SER A 80 2.92 -12.54 14.37
C SER A 80 2.49 -12.34 12.92
N ASP A 81 1.42 -11.59 12.71
CA ASP A 81 0.93 -11.24 11.37
C ASP A 81 2.01 -10.52 10.55
N GLU A 82 2.80 -9.65 11.19
CA GLU A 82 3.88 -8.90 10.53
C GLU A 82 5.05 -9.81 10.16
N GLN A 83 5.41 -10.77 11.02
CA GLN A 83 6.44 -11.77 10.70
C GLN A 83 6.01 -12.63 9.51
N THR A 84 4.76 -13.10 9.54
CA THR A 84 4.16 -13.89 8.47
C THR A 84 4.15 -13.12 7.16
N ARG A 85 3.66 -11.87 7.18
CA ARG A 85 3.59 -10.99 6.01
C ARG A 85 4.99 -10.72 5.44
N THR A 86 5.95 -10.43 6.30
CA THR A 86 7.34 -10.16 5.89
C THR A 86 7.96 -11.39 5.23
N ARG A 87 7.85 -12.56 5.87
CA ARG A 87 8.35 -13.83 5.33
C ARG A 87 7.76 -14.11 3.95
N GLN A 88 6.42 -14.12 3.84
CA GLN A 88 5.75 -14.41 2.57
C GLN A 88 6.08 -13.38 1.49
N SER A 89 6.19 -12.08 1.84
CA SER A 89 6.59 -11.06 0.89
C SER A 89 8.02 -11.27 0.40
N PHE A 90 8.94 -11.61 1.29
CA PHE A 90 10.33 -11.84 0.92
C PHE A 90 10.48 -13.10 0.06
N ASP A 91 9.78 -14.18 0.40
CA ASP A 91 9.77 -15.41 -0.38
C ASP A 91 9.21 -15.16 -1.78
N PHE A 92 8.11 -14.41 -1.89
CA PHE A 92 7.55 -13.96 -3.16
C PHE A 92 8.57 -13.16 -3.99
N GLN A 93 9.17 -12.12 -3.40
CA GLN A 93 10.13 -11.26 -4.10
C GLN A 93 11.35 -12.05 -4.57
N ARG A 94 11.89 -12.93 -3.74
CA ARG A 94 13.02 -13.80 -4.11
C ARG A 94 12.64 -14.79 -5.20
N CYS A 95 11.41 -15.30 -5.22
CA CYS A 95 10.93 -16.14 -6.32
C CYS A 95 10.96 -15.38 -7.65
N VAL A 96 10.40 -14.18 -7.68
CA VAL A 96 10.35 -13.34 -8.90
C VAL A 96 11.76 -12.96 -9.38
N LEU A 97 12.66 -12.63 -8.44
CA LEU A 97 14.09 -12.40 -8.76
C LEU A 97 14.76 -13.65 -9.37
N ARG A 98 14.53 -14.84 -8.80
CA ARG A 98 15.08 -16.10 -9.31
C ARG A 98 14.51 -16.48 -10.68
N ALA A 99 13.28 -16.08 -10.98
CA ALA A 99 12.69 -16.23 -12.31
C ALA A 99 13.33 -15.32 -13.37
N GLY A 100 14.26 -14.43 -12.96
CA GLY A 100 15.04 -13.57 -13.85
C GLY A 100 14.48 -12.17 -14.02
N TYR A 101 13.48 -11.79 -13.23
CA TYR A 101 12.93 -10.43 -13.26
C TYR A 101 13.78 -9.48 -12.44
N ARG A 102 13.87 -8.25 -12.91
CA ARG A 102 14.44 -7.11 -12.20
C ARG A 102 13.35 -6.15 -11.78
N TYR A 103 13.42 -5.68 -10.54
CA TYR A 103 12.55 -4.61 -10.05
C TYR A 103 13.00 -3.25 -10.60
N THR A 104 12.03 -2.45 -11.07
CA THR A 104 12.24 -1.14 -11.68
C THR A 104 11.51 0.00 -10.96
N GLY A 105 10.86 -0.31 -9.83
CA GLY A 105 10.27 0.69 -8.96
C GLY A 105 11.31 1.44 -8.11
N ASN A 106 10.81 2.21 -7.14
CA ASN A 106 11.66 3.09 -6.33
C ASN A 106 12.32 2.33 -5.15
N CYS A 107 13.65 2.36 -5.10
CA CYS A 107 14.48 1.81 -4.02
C CYS A 107 15.17 2.87 -3.14
N SER A 108 14.77 4.15 -3.20
CA SER A 108 15.49 5.24 -2.53
C SER A 108 15.25 5.32 -1.02
N SER A 109 14.09 4.87 -0.53
CA SER A 109 13.74 4.93 0.89
C SER A 109 14.49 3.87 1.69
N ASP A 110 14.77 4.17 2.96
CA ASP A 110 15.47 3.22 3.84
C ASP A 110 14.67 1.93 4.05
N TRP A 111 13.35 2.02 4.08
CA TRP A 111 12.47 0.84 4.09
C TRP A 111 12.60 0.03 2.80
N ALA A 112 12.63 0.66 1.62
CA ALA A 112 12.74 -0.09 0.36
C ALA A 112 14.07 -0.85 0.29
N LYS A 113 15.15 -0.28 0.81
CA LYS A 113 16.47 -0.93 0.88
C LYS A 113 16.50 -2.18 1.76
N THR A 114 15.52 -2.39 2.65
CA THR A 114 15.41 -3.64 3.43
C THR A 114 14.70 -4.76 2.67
N GLN A 115 14.17 -4.48 1.48
CA GLN A 115 13.40 -5.44 0.69
C GLN A 115 14.32 -6.23 -0.26
N PRO A 116 14.12 -7.55 -0.42
CA PRO A 116 14.88 -8.35 -1.39
C PRO A 116 14.92 -7.77 -2.80
N TYR A 117 13.83 -7.20 -3.30
CA TYR A 117 13.79 -6.60 -4.64
C TYR A 117 14.71 -5.39 -4.84
N CYS A 118 15.18 -4.76 -3.74
CA CYS A 118 16.17 -3.68 -3.76
C CYS A 118 17.58 -4.16 -3.34
N GLY A 119 17.82 -5.48 -3.28
CA GLY A 119 19.14 -6.05 -3.02
C GLY A 119 19.41 -6.45 -1.57
N ALA A 120 18.41 -6.43 -0.69
CA ALA A 120 18.55 -7.06 0.63
C ALA A 120 18.64 -8.61 0.49
N PRO A 121 19.35 -9.29 1.40
CA PRO A 121 19.48 -10.75 1.37
C PRO A 121 18.15 -11.49 1.60
#